data_AF-A0A416VPG8-F1
#
_entry.id   AF-A0A416VPG8-F1
#
_cell.length_a   1.000
_cell.length_b   1.000
_cell.length_c   1.000
_cell.angle_alpha   90.00
_cell.angle_beta   90.00
_cell.angle_gamma   90.00
#
_symmetry.space_group_name_H-M   'P 1'
#
loop_
_entity.id
_entity.type
_entity.pdbx_description
1 polymer ?
#
loop_
_entity_poly.entity_id
_entity_poly.type
_entity_poly.pdbx_seq_one_letter_code
_entity_poly.pdbx_strand_id
1 'polypeptide(L)' 'MRKSVKKRVKVTPAEPRRHTRMVCLMSEEEQQIVDRYLEKYKITNKSRWLRETILMFVYKNMEEDYPTLFGEHDMRR' A
#
# COMPACT_ATOMS: atom_id res chain seq x y z
N MET A 1 45.14 1.54 -9.46
CA MET A 1 43.72 1.82 -9.74
C MET A 1 43.02 2.21 -8.43
N ARG A 2 42.57 3.46 -8.28
CA ARG A 2 41.93 3.96 -7.03
C ARG A 2 40.48 3.46 -6.98
N LYS A 3 40.15 2.61 -6.01
CA LYS A 3 38.76 2.17 -5.76
C LYS A 3 37.98 3.34 -5.17
N SER A 4 36.96 3.83 -5.88
CA SER A 4 36.06 4.85 -5.37
C SER A 4 35.14 4.24 -4.30
N VAL A 5 35.32 4.67 -3.05
CA VAL A 5 34.43 4.29 -1.96
C VAL A 5 33.13 5.09 -2.13
N LYS A 6 32.06 4.42 -2.60
CA LYS A 6 30.72 5.03 -2.64
C LYS A 6 30.31 5.39 -1.21
N LYS A 7 30.34 6.69 -0.90
CA LYS A 7 29.95 7.23 0.40
C LYS A 7 28.46 6.97 0.61
N ARG A 8 28.13 6.01 1.48
CA ARG A 8 26.74 5.66 1.81
C ARG A 8 26.10 6.85 2.53
N VAL A 9 25.20 7.55 1.83
CA VAL A 9 24.38 8.60 2.43
C VAL A 9 23.52 7.95 3.52
N LYS A 10 23.82 8.26 4.79
CA LYS A 10 22.97 7.87 5.91
C LYS A 10 21.75 8.78 5.90
N VAL A 11 20.69 8.33 5.23
CA VAL A 11 19.38 8.96 5.32
C VAL A 11 18.87 8.72 6.75
N THR A 12 18.60 9.80 7.47
CA THR A 12 17.92 9.78 8.78
C THR A 12 16.58 9.04 8.66
N PRO A 13 16.22 8.14 9.58
CA PRO A 13 14.97 7.39 9.47
C PRO A 13 13.81 8.29 9.91
N ALA A 14 13.29 9.11 8.98
CA ALA A 14 12.08 9.91 9.20
C ALA A 14 10.82 9.04 9.27
N GLU A 15 10.87 7.83 8.70
CA GLU A 15 9.76 6.88 8.71
C GLU A 15 10.11 5.62 9.52
N PRO A 16 9.16 5.06 10.29
CA PRO A 16 9.36 3.79 10.98
C PRO A 16 9.71 2.70 9.98
N ARG A 17 10.71 1.90 10.32
CA ARG A 17 11.21 0.83 9.45
C ARG A 17 10.14 -0.27 9.34
N ARG A 18 9.92 -0.74 8.11
CA ARG A 18 9.01 -1.85 7.82
C ARG A 18 9.70 -3.17 8.14
N HIS A 19 9.26 -3.86 9.20
CA HIS A 19 9.85 -5.11 9.69
C HIS A 19 9.03 -6.37 9.35
N THR A 20 7.71 -6.22 9.15
CA THR A 20 6.80 -7.34 8.90
C THR A 20 6.66 -7.60 7.40
N ARG A 21 6.63 -8.89 7.02
CA ARG A 21 6.40 -9.34 5.64
C ARG A 21 4.96 -9.80 5.48
N MET A 22 4.32 -9.36 4.40
CA MET A 22 3.08 -9.95 3.88
C MET A 22 3.40 -10.69 2.58
N VAL A 23 2.76 -11.84 2.37
CA VAL A 23 2.88 -12.64 1.14
C VAL A 23 1.47 -12.90 0.63
N CYS A 24 1.27 -12.70 -0.67
CA CYS A 24 0.05 -13.06 -1.38
C CYS A 24 0.43 -14.03 -2.51
N LEU A 25 -0.26 -15.16 -2.58
CA LEU A 25 -0.19 -16.07 -3.72
C LEU A 25 -1.36 -15.73 -4.64
N MET A 26 -1.11 -15.69 -5.93
CA MET A 26 -2.10 -15.35 -6.94
C MET A 26 -2.01 -16.35 -8.09
N SER A 27 -3.15 -16.62 -8.73
CA SER A 27 -3.19 -17.37 -9.98
C SER A 27 -2.52 -16.58 -11.11
N GLU A 28 -2.26 -17.26 -12.23
CA GLU A 28 -1.68 -16.61 -13.40
C GLU A 28 -2.60 -15.51 -13.97
N GLU A 29 -3.91 -15.76 -13.99
CA GLU A 29 -4.91 -14.79 -14.47
C GLU A 29 -4.96 -13.54 -13.58
N GLU A 30 -4.99 -13.71 -12.25
CA GLU A 30 -4.98 -12.61 -11.28
C GLU A 30 -3.72 -11.75 -11.45
N GLN A 31 -2.56 -12.40 -11.58
CA GLN A 31 -1.29 -11.73 -11.79
C GLN A 31 -1.28 -10.94 -13.10
N GLN A 32 -1.79 -11.51 -14.21
CA GLN A 32 -1.86 -10.83 -15.51
C GLN A 32 -2.77 -9.59 -15.47
N ILE A 33 -3.89 -9.65 -14.74
CA ILE A 33 -4.77 -8.48 -14.56
C ILE A 33 -4.01 -7.37 -13.83
N VAL A 34 -3.32 -7.70 -12.75
CA VAL A 34 -2.52 -6.74 -11.98
C VAL A 34 -1.42 -6.14 -12.83
N ASP A 35 -0.67 -6.95 -13.57
CA ASP A 35 0.46 -6.47 -14.38
C ASP A 35 0.00 -5.53 -15.50
N ARG A 36 -1.10 -5.86 -16.19
CA ARG A 36 -1.71 -4.97 -17.21
C ARG A 36 -2.16 -3.64 -16.60
N TYR A 37 -2.74 -3.66 -15.40
CA TYR A 37 -3.13 -2.43 -14.71
C TYR A 37 -1.90 -1.56 -14.40
N LEU A 38 -0.86 -2.15 -13.82
CA LEU A 38 0.37 -1.42 -13.48
C LEU A 38 1.04 -0.83 -14.71
N GLU A 39 1.10 -1.59 -15.82
CA GLU A 39 1.65 -1.12 -17.09
C GLU A 39 0.85 0.06 -17.64
N LYS A 40 -0.49 -0.05 -17.68
CA LYS A 40 -1.38 1.01 -18.17
C LYS A 40 -1.16 2.34 -17.46
N TYR A 41 -0.98 2.31 -16.14
CA TYR A 41 -0.76 3.51 -15.32
C TYR A 41 0.73 3.83 -15.07
N LYS A 42 1.65 3.11 -15.74
CA LYS A 42 3.10 3.30 -15.63
C LYS A 42 3.62 3.20 -14.19
N ILE A 43 3.03 2.32 -13.41
CA ILE A 43 3.39 2.09 -12.01
C ILE A 43 4.55 1.10 -11.98
N THR A 44 5.73 1.58 -11.60
CA THR A 44 6.96 0.76 -11.60
C THR A 44 7.18 0.00 -10.29
N ASN A 45 6.63 0.50 -9.18
CA ASN A 45 6.81 -0.11 -7.86
C ASN A 45 5.55 -0.87 -7.43
N LYS A 46 5.47 -2.15 -7.83
CA LYS A 46 4.35 -3.05 -7.52
C LYS A 46 4.12 -3.21 -6.02
N SER A 47 5.18 -3.37 -5.22
CA SER A 47 5.06 -3.56 -3.77
C SER A 47 4.53 -2.33 -3.05
N ARG A 48 4.96 -1.13 -3.48
CA ARG A 48 4.44 0.13 -2.96
C ARG A 48 2.96 0.26 -3.28
N TRP A 49 2.59 0.06 -4.55
CA TRP A 49 1.20 0.13 -4.99
C TRP A 49 0.32 -0.84 -4.23
N LEU A 50 0.69 -2.11 -4.13
CA LEU A 50 -0.11 -3.12 -3.43
C LEU A 50 -0.37 -2.72 -1.97
N ARG A 51 0.67 -2.23 -1.27
CA ARG A 51 0.55 -1.78 0.12
C ARG A 51 -0.38 -0.56 0.25
N GLU A 52 -0.22 0.43 -0.61
CA GLU A 52 -1.07 1.63 -0.61
C GLU A 52 -2.53 1.28 -0.92
N THR A 53 -2.77 0.41 -1.90
CA THR A 53 -4.11 -0.07 -2.26
C THR A 53 -4.80 -0.80 -1.11
N ILE A 54 -4.10 -1.75 -0.46
CA ILE A 54 -4.67 -2.50 0.68
C ILE A 54 -4.96 -1.56 1.84
N LEU A 55 -4.01 -0.67 2.19
CA LEU A 55 -4.22 0.28 3.28
C LEU A 55 -5.38 1.22 2.98
N MET A 56 -5.45 1.79 1.78
CA MET A 56 -6.52 2.69 1.37
C MET A 56 -7.89 2.01 1.45
N PHE A 57 -7.98 0.75 1.03
CA PHE A 57 -9.20 -0.05 1.16
C PHE A 57 -9.59 -0.28 2.63
N VAL A 58 -8.65 -0.69 3.47
CA VAL A 58 -8.90 -0.91 4.90
C VAL A 58 -9.34 0.39 5.59
N TYR A 59 -8.65 1.51 5.35
CA TYR A 59 -9.03 2.79 5.93
C TYR A 59 -10.43 3.22 5.53
N LYS A 60 -10.75 3.11 4.24
CA LYS A 60 -12.07 3.47 3.74
C LYS A 60 -13.18 2.63 4.39
N ASN A 61 -12.99 1.31 4.47
CA ASN A 61 -13.97 0.45 5.14
C ASN A 61 -14.09 0.77 6.64
N MET A 62 -12.97 1.05 7.32
CA MET A 62 -13.01 1.42 8.74
C MET A 62 -13.69 2.77 8.99
N GLU A 63 -13.61 3.72 8.06
CA GLU A 63 -14.35 4.98 8.12
C GLU A 63 -15.85 4.76 7.88
N GLU A 64 -16.22 3.89 6.94
CA GLU A 64 -17.61 3.54 6.64
C GLU A 64 -18.26 2.74 7.79
N ASP A 65 -17.54 1.79 8.38
CA ASP A 65 -17.98 0.98 9.52
C ASP A 65 -17.80 1.68 10.87
N TYR A 66 -17.42 2.97 10.87
CA TYR A 66 -17.18 3.70 12.10
C TYR A 66 -18.49 3.80 12.89
N PRO A 67 -18.56 3.26 14.12
CA PRO A 67 -19.80 3.20 14.88
C PRO A 67 -20.24 4.64 15.22
N THR A 68 -21.24 5.13 14.51
CA THR A 68 -21.86 6.41 14.80
C THR A 68 -22.69 6.28 16.07
N LEU A 69 -22.68 7.31 16.92
CA LEU A 69 -23.44 7.34 18.18
C LEU A 69 -24.96 7.13 17.97
N PHE A 70 -25.42 7.39 16.75
CA PHE A 70 -26.79 7.28 16.28
C PHE A 70 -26.77 6.54 14.94
N GLY A 71 -27.70 5.62 14.70
CA GLY A 71 -27.85 5.03 13.37
C GLY A 71 -28.36 6.07 12.35
N GLU A 72 -28.28 5.79 11.05
CA GLU A 72 -28.86 6.68 10.02
C GLU A 72 -30.36 6.98 10.29
N HIS A 73 -31.08 6.02 10.86
CA HIS A 73 -32.48 6.16 11.24
C HIS A 73 -32.71 7.12 12.42
N ASP A 74 -31.74 7.26 13.33
CA ASP A 74 -31.82 8.15 14.49
C ASP A 74 -31.44 9.59 14.15
N MET A 75 -30.62 9.81 13.12
CA MET A 75 -30.20 11.15 12.67
C MET A 75 -31.25 11.89 11.82
N ARG A 76 -32.26 11.19 11.28
CA ARG A 76 -33.30 11.78 10.40
C ARG A 76 -34.62 12.12 11.12
N ARG A 77 -34.67 12.05 12.45
CA ARG A 77 -35.86 12.39 13.25
C ARG A 77 -35.82 13.79 13.81
#